data_AF-A0A535QE65-F1
#
_entry.id   AF-A0A535QE65-F1
#
_cell.length_a   1.000
_cell.length_b   1.000
_cell.length_c   1.000
_cell.angle_alpha   90.00
_cell.angle_beta   90.00
_cell.angle_gamma   90.00
#
_symmetry.space_group_name_H-M   'P 1'
#
loop_
_entity.id
_entity.type
_entity.pdbx_description
1 polymer ?
#
loop_
_entity_poly.entity_id
_entity_poly.type
_entity_poly.pdbx_seq_one_letter_code
_entity_poly.pdbx_strand_id
1 'polypeptide(L)'
;MGPPAVETTGADRTAKPRGLIASVVSDAQRLVSLEIALAKQELKELATGNAIAAGLIGLGGLLLVLGLLVALPSLVVILVPWHWQAAAAWLGAYIVLGLVLISIGKARLKLRLPPRTIESLKENKEWALRRVKSNGR
;
A
#
# COMPACT_ATOMS: atom_id res chain seq x y z
N MET A 1 -33.13 -13.26 81.14
CA MET A 1 -33.54 -12.87 79.78
C MET A 1 -32.53 -11.83 79.29
N GLY A 2 -31.76 -12.16 78.26
CA GLY A 2 -30.81 -11.24 77.64
C GLY A 2 -30.25 -11.89 76.38
N PRO A 3 -30.84 -11.64 75.20
CA PRO A 3 -30.30 -12.17 73.95
C PRO A 3 -28.95 -11.49 73.63
N PRO A 4 -27.93 -12.21 73.12
CA PRO A 4 -26.74 -11.57 72.59
C PRO A 4 -27.13 -10.73 71.37
N ALA A 5 -26.57 -9.52 71.33
CA ALA A 5 -26.82 -8.52 70.31
C ALA A 5 -26.59 -9.09 68.90
N VAL A 6 -27.60 -8.92 68.05
CA VAL A 6 -27.44 -9.04 66.62
C VAL A 6 -26.48 -7.91 66.21
N GLU A 7 -25.23 -8.25 65.91
CA GLU A 7 -24.37 -7.37 65.12
C GLU A 7 -25.04 -7.21 63.75
N THR A 8 -25.84 -6.16 63.63
CA THR A 8 -26.13 -5.58 62.33
C THR A 8 -24.82 -4.97 61.84
N THR A 9 -23.98 -5.78 61.18
CA THR A 9 -22.98 -5.27 60.24
C THR A 9 -23.74 -4.66 59.07
N GLY A 10 -24.28 -3.47 59.34
CA GLY A 10 -24.59 -2.50 58.33
C GLY A 10 -23.28 -1.98 57.74
N ALA A 11 -23.40 -1.49 56.51
CA ALA A 11 -22.39 -0.76 55.77
C ALA A 11 -21.31 -1.59 55.08
N ASP A 12 -21.70 -2.28 54.01
CA ASP A 12 -20.83 -2.34 52.82
C ASP A 12 -21.60 -2.21 51.49
N ARG A 13 -22.62 -1.33 51.49
CA ARG A 13 -23.36 -0.90 50.28
C ARG A 13 -23.21 0.59 49.99
N THR A 14 -22.06 1.18 50.31
CA THR A 14 -21.72 2.50 49.73
C THR A 14 -20.98 2.31 48.42
N ALA A 15 -21.65 1.66 47.45
CA ALA A 15 -21.32 1.88 46.05
C ALA A 15 -21.51 3.38 45.78
N LYS A 16 -20.43 4.14 45.88
CA LYS A 16 -20.47 5.59 45.70
C LYS A 16 -21.05 5.88 44.31
N PRO A 17 -22.08 6.75 44.18
CA PRO A 17 -22.65 7.15 42.88
C PRO A 17 -21.59 7.63 41.87
N ARG A 18 -20.49 8.18 42.39
CA ARG A 18 -19.31 8.59 41.63
C ARG A 18 -18.56 7.43 40.94
N GLY A 19 -18.60 6.24 41.50
CA GLY A 19 -17.97 5.04 40.93
C GLY A 19 -18.74 4.50 39.72
N LEU A 20 -20.08 4.62 39.71
CA LEU A 20 -20.94 4.21 38.60
C LEU A 20 -20.81 5.15 37.39
N ILE A 21 -20.64 6.45 37.61
CA ILE A 21 -20.41 7.41 36.52
C ILE A 21 -19.03 7.16 35.89
N ALA A 22 -18.01 6.87 36.70
CA ALA A 22 -16.67 6.56 36.22
C ALA A 22 -16.64 5.25 35.39
N SER A 23 -17.41 4.23 35.79
CA SER A 23 -17.52 2.98 35.02
C SER A 23 -18.23 3.20 33.67
N VAL A 24 -19.32 3.98 33.64
CA VAL A 24 -20.04 4.29 32.39
C VAL A 24 -19.16 5.07 31.40
N VAL A 25 -18.36 6.03 31.87
CA VAL A 25 -17.42 6.77 31.01
C VAL A 25 -16.32 5.84 30.47
N SER A 26 -15.79 4.96 31.31
CA SER A 26 -14.82 3.94 30.89
C SER A 26 -15.40 2.99 29.84
N ASP A 27 -16.65 2.55 30.01
CA ASP A 27 -17.32 1.66 29.05
C ASP A 27 -17.62 2.37 27.73
N ALA A 28 -18.02 3.65 27.77
CA ALA A 28 -18.20 4.46 26.57
C ALA A 28 -16.89 4.64 25.79
N GLN A 29 -15.77 4.92 26.49
CA GLN A 29 -14.44 4.99 25.86
C GLN A 29 -14.03 3.65 25.24
N ARG A 30 -14.36 2.55 25.91
CA ARG A 30 -14.10 1.19 25.42
C ARG A 30 -14.90 0.88 24.17
N LEU A 31 -16.19 1.21 24.13
CA LEU A 31 -17.03 1.06 22.93
C LEU A 31 -16.48 1.87 21.75
N VAL A 32 -16.14 3.14 21.96
CA VAL A 32 -15.55 3.97 20.89
C VAL A 32 -14.26 3.36 20.35
N SER A 33 -13.39 2.84 21.24
CA SER A 33 -12.15 2.17 20.80
C SER A 33 -12.42 0.88 20.01
N LEU A 34 -13.48 0.15 20.35
CA LEU A 34 -13.93 -1.05 19.63
C LEU A 34 -14.49 -0.69 18.25
N GLU A 35 -15.32 0.33 18.15
CA GLU A 35 -15.88 0.81 16.88
C GLU A 35 -14.76 1.21 15.92
N ILE A 36 -13.73 1.91 16.42
CA ILE A 36 -12.54 2.27 15.64
C ILE A 36 -11.76 1.03 15.22
N ALA A 37 -11.60 0.04 16.11
CA ALA A 37 -10.92 -1.21 15.80
C ALA A 37 -11.67 -2.02 14.73
N LEU A 38 -13.00 -2.08 14.82
CA LEU A 38 -13.88 -2.77 13.88
C LEU A 38 -13.83 -2.07 12.50
N ALA A 39 -13.99 -0.75 12.47
CA ALA A 39 -13.90 0.03 11.25
C ALA A 39 -12.53 -0.12 10.57
N LYS A 40 -11.44 -0.15 11.34
CA LYS A 40 -10.09 -0.45 10.81
C LYS A 40 -10.00 -1.87 10.23
N GLN A 41 -10.65 -2.84 10.84
CA GLN A 41 -10.67 -4.22 10.35
C GLN A 41 -11.44 -4.33 9.04
N GLU A 42 -12.65 -3.76 8.96
CA GLU A 42 -13.45 -3.74 7.72
C GLU A 42 -12.70 -3.01 6.59
N LEU A 43 -12.10 -1.85 6.89
CA LEU A 43 -11.27 -1.13 5.91
C LEU A 43 -10.08 -1.96 5.44
N LYS A 44 -9.42 -2.71 6.33
CA LYS A 44 -8.30 -3.59 5.98
C LYS A 44 -8.76 -4.74 5.09
N GLU A 45 -9.90 -5.34 5.39
CA GLU A 45 -10.47 -6.45 4.64
C GLU A 45 -10.91 -6.00 3.23
N LEU A 46 -11.61 -4.87 3.14
CA LEU A 46 -11.95 -4.20 1.88
C LEU A 46 -10.71 -3.82 1.08
N ALA A 47 -9.70 -3.22 1.73
CA ALA A 47 -8.46 -2.84 1.06
C ALA A 47 -7.69 -4.06 0.54
N THR A 48 -7.62 -5.14 1.31
CA THR A 48 -6.88 -6.36 0.92
C THR A 48 -7.58 -7.07 -0.24
N GLY A 49 -8.89 -7.27 -0.14
CA GLY A 49 -9.68 -7.89 -1.21
C GLY A 49 -9.63 -7.08 -2.50
N ASN A 50 -9.87 -5.76 -2.43
CA ASN A 50 -9.82 -4.89 -3.59
C ASN A 50 -8.40 -4.73 -4.15
N ALA A 51 -7.36 -4.76 -3.32
CA ALA A 51 -5.97 -4.72 -3.79
C ALA A 51 -5.61 -5.98 -4.58
N ILE A 52 -6.04 -7.16 -4.13
CA ILE A 52 -5.84 -8.41 -4.86
C ILE A 52 -6.61 -8.38 -6.19
N ALA A 53 -7.88 -7.96 -6.17
CA ALA A 53 -8.68 -7.83 -7.38
C ALA A 53 -8.08 -6.84 -8.39
N ALA A 54 -7.65 -5.66 -7.92
CA ALA A 54 -6.97 -4.67 -8.75
C ALA A 54 -5.63 -5.20 -9.28
N GLY A 55 -4.89 -5.95 -8.47
CA GLY A 55 -3.66 -6.63 -8.88
C GLY A 55 -3.90 -7.67 -9.99
N LEU A 56 -4.93 -8.50 -9.84
CA LEU A 56 -5.32 -9.50 -10.84
C LEU A 56 -5.80 -8.86 -12.15
N ILE A 57 -6.63 -7.82 -12.07
CA ILE A 57 -7.07 -7.06 -13.25
C ILE A 57 -5.88 -6.39 -13.94
N GLY A 58 -4.97 -5.79 -13.16
CA GLY A 58 -3.75 -5.17 -13.68
C GLY A 58 -2.84 -6.16 -14.39
N LEU A 59 -2.57 -7.32 -13.77
CA LEU A 59 -1.77 -8.38 -14.37
C LEU A 59 -2.46 -9.00 -15.59
N GLY A 60 -3.76 -9.26 -15.53
CA GLY A 60 -4.54 -9.76 -16.66
C GLY A 60 -4.52 -8.79 -17.84
N GLY A 61 -4.73 -7.50 -17.58
CA GLY A 61 -4.61 -6.45 -18.60
C GLY A 61 -3.21 -6.39 -19.21
N LEU A 62 -2.16 -6.49 -18.39
CA LEU A 62 -0.78 -6.55 -18.88
C LEU A 62 -0.55 -7.77 -19.78
N LEU A 63 -1.00 -8.96 -19.37
CA LEU A 63 -0.87 -10.18 -20.16
C LEU A 63 -1.63 -10.10 -21.48
N LEU A 64 -2.83 -9.52 -21.50
CA LEU A 64 -3.60 -9.30 -22.73
C LEU A 64 -2.86 -8.36 -23.68
N VAL A 65 -2.32 -7.25 -23.17
CA VAL A 65 -1.53 -6.31 -23.97
C VAL A 65 -0.30 -7.01 -24.56
N LEU A 66 0.45 -7.77 -23.74
CA LEU A 66 1.61 -8.55 -24.20
C LEU A 66 1.22 -9.60 -25.24
N GLY A 67 0.11 -10.31 -25.03
CA GLY A 67 -0.41 -11.28 -25.98
C GLY A 67 -0.76 -10.63 -27.31
N LEU A 68 -1.42 -9.48 -27.30
CA LEU A 68 -1.75 -8.72 -28.51
C LEU A 68 -0.48 -8.22 -29.22
N LEU A 69 0.53 -7.83 -28.43
CA LEU A 69 1.85 -7.42 -28.89
C LEU A 69 2.56 -8.53 -29.69
N VAL A 70 2.34 -9.78 -29.35
CA VAL A 70 2.97 -10.92 -30.04
C VAL A 70 2.07 -11.47 -31.15
N ALA A 71 0.77 -11.60 -30.88
CA ALA A 71 -0.19 -12.23 -31.78
C ALA A 71 -0.40 -11.43 -33.07
N LEU A 72 -0.56 -10.11 -33.00
CA LEU A 72 -0.81 -9.28 -34.18
C LEU A 72 0.34 -9.31 -35.20
N PRO A 73 1.61 -9.08 -34.81
CA PRO A 73 2.73 -9.20 -35.75
C PRO A 73 2.89 -10.60 -36.31
N SER A 74 2.73 -11.63 -35.46
CA SER A 74 2.85 -13.03 -35.89
C SER A 74 1.82 -13.39 -36.95
N LEU A 75 0.57 -12.94 -36.78
CA LEU A 75 -0.49 -13.16 -37.77
C LEU A 75 -0.19 -12.44 -39.10
N VAL A 76 0.28 -11.20 -39.04
CA VAL A 76 0.61 -10.41 -40.24
C VAL A 76 1.77 -11.03 -41.02
N VAL A 77 2.81 -11.52 -40.32
CA VAL A 77 3.95 -12.19 -40.95
C VAL A 77 3.54 -13.47 -41.68
N ILE A 78 2.57 -14.22 -41.15
CA ILE A 78 2.04 -15.45 -41.76
C ILE A 78 1.15 -15.13 -42.97
N LEU A 79 0.31 -14.09 -42.88
CA LEU A 79 -0.65 -13.75 -43.94
C LEU A 79 -0.03 -13.01 -45.12
N VAL A 80 1.10 -12.32 -44.93
CA VAL A 80 1.73 -11.49 -45.96
C VAL A 80 2.92 -12.24 -46.57
N PRO A 81 2.99 -12.41 -47.91
CA PRO A 81 4.09 -13.10 -48.57
C PRO A 81 5.44 -12.39 -48.43
N TRP A 82 5.44 -11.12 -48.02
CA TRP A 82 6.64 -10.34 -47.76
C TRP A 82 6.94 -10.21 -46.26
N HIS A 83 7.22 -11.36 -45.65
CA HIS A 83 7.40 -11.57 -44.21
C HIS A 83 8.36 -10.56 -43.54
N TRP A 84 9.50 -10.25 -44.18
CA TRP A 84 10.55 -9.44 -43.57
C TRP A 84 10.23 -7.94 -43.52
N GLN A 85 9.55 -7.40 -44.54
CA GLN A 85 9.07 -6.00 -44.54
C GLN A 85 7.96 -5.83 -43.51
N ALA A 86 7.05 -6.80 -43.41
CA ALA A 86 6.02 -6.81 -42.39
C ALA A 86 6.63 -6.81 -40.98
N ALA A 87 7.63 -7.65 -40.74
CA ALA A 87 8.36 -7.68 -39.47
C ALA A 87 9.07 -6.34 -39.17
N ALA A 88 9.73 -5.74 -40.17
CA ALA A 88 10.40 -4.45 -40.02
C ALA A 88 9.42 -3.29 -39.73
N ALA A 89 8.27 -3.27 -40.39
CA ALA A 89 7.22 -2.28 -40.13
C ALA A 89 6.65 -2.40 -38.71
N TRP A 90 6.41 -3.63 -38.24
CA TRP A 90 5.97 -3.89 -36.87
C TRP A 90 7.01 -3.51 -35.83
N LEU A 91 8.29 -3.78 -36.08
CA LEU A 91 9.38 -3.34 -35.22
C LEU A 91 9.40 -1.80 -35.11
N GLY A 92 9.24 -1.10 -36.24
CA GLY A 92 9.10 0.36 -36.26
C GLY A 92 7.92 0.85 -35.43
N ALA A 93 6.75 0.21 -35.57
CA ALA A 93 5.57 0.51 -34.77
C ALA A 93 5.83 0.32 -33.26
N TYR A 94 6.57 -0.73 -32.87
CA TYR A 94 6.96 -0.94 -31.46
C TYR A 94 7.87 0.13 -30.91
N ILE A 95 8.87 0.55 -31.70
CA ILE A 95 9.77 1.62 -31.29
C ILE A 95 8.98 2.93 -31.07
N VAL A 96 8.07 3.26 -31.99
CA VAL A 96 7.21 4.45 -31.86
C VAL A 96 6.31 4.35 -30.63
N LEU A 97 5.62 3.22 -30.45
CA LEU A 97 4.74 3.00 -29.30
C LEU A 97 5.53 3.08 -27.98
N GLY A 98 6.72 2.48 -27.93
CA GLY A 98 7.62 2.53 -26.78
C GLY A 98 8.07 3.96 -26.45
N LEU A 99 8.47 4.74 -27.47
CA LEU A 99 8.84 6.15 -27.28
C LEU A 99 7.67 7.00 -26.75
N VAL A 100 6.46 6.77 -27.24
CA VAL A 100 5.24 7.45 -26.75
C VAL A 100 4.98 7.08 -25.29
N LEU A 101 5.01 5.79 -24.94
CA LEU A 101 4.82 5.32 -23.57
C LEU A 101 5.87 5.87 -22.61
N ILE A 102 7.15 5.88 -23.00
CA ILE A 102 8.23 6.47 -22.21
C ILE A 102 8.00 7.97 -22.02
N SER A 103 7.58 8.68 -23.06
CA SER A 103 7.34 10.13 -23.00
C SER A 103 6.19 10.47 -22.05
N ILE A 104 5.06 9.74 -22.15
CA ILE A 104 3.93 9.86 -21.23
C ILE A 104 4.36 9.50 -19.81
N GLY A 105 5.10 8.40 -19.66
CA GLY A 105 5.63 7.94 -18.38
C GLY A 105 6.46 9.04 -17.71
N LYS A 106 7.44 9.60 -18.41
CA LYS A 106 8.28 10.72 -17.94
C LYS A 106 7.46 11.96 -17.56
N ALA A 107 6.42 12.30 -18.34
CA ALA A 107 5.55 13.43 -18.04
C ALA A 107 4.68 13.21 -16.79
N ARG A 108 4.28 11.97 -16.54
CA ARG A 108 3.48 11.57 -15.36
C ARG A 108 4.32 11.27 -14.13
N LEU A 109 5.62 11.04 -14.31
CA LEU A 109 6.56 10.70 -13.25
C LEU A 109 6.79 11.91 -12.32
N LYS A 110 5.96 12.05 -11.28
CA LYS A 110 6.17 13.00 -10.19
C LYS A 110 7.07 12.37 -9.12
N LEU A 111 8.32 12.08 -9.48
CA LEU A 111 9.34 11.66 -8.52
C LEU A 111 9.73 12.85 -7.63
N ARG A 112 8.92 13.14 -6.60
CA ARG A 112 9.39 13.91 -5.44
C ARG A 112 10.04 12.91 -4.49
N LEU A 113 11.36 12.75 -4.60
CA LEU A 113 12.12 11.96 -3.63
C LEU A 113 11.88 12.56 -2.23
N PRO A 114 11.55 11.74 -1.22
CA PRO A 114 11.37 12.23 0.14
C PRO A 114 12.62 13.00 0.58
N PRO A 115 12.49 14.14 1.28
CA PRO A 115 13.64 14.96 1.67
C PRO A 115 14.67 14.15 2.48
N ARG A 116 14.21 13.20 3.30
CA ARG A 116 15.07 12.29 4.06
C ARG A 116 15.91 11.37 3.17
N THR A 117 15.35 10.87 2.06
CA THR A 117 16.09 10.03 1.11
C THR A 117 17.16 10.85 0.38
N ILE A 118 16.89 12.11 0.06
CA ILE A 118 17.88 13.01 -0.55
C ILE A 118 19.04 13.27 0.42
N GLU A 119 18.75 13.49 1.70
CA GLU A 119 19.76 13.74 2.73
C GLU A 119 20.68 12.53 2.93
N SER A 120 20.12 11.33 3.10
CA SER A 120 20.92 10.10 3.19
C SER A 120 21.74 9.82 1.93
N LEU A 121 21.26 10.19 0.73
CA LEU A 121 22.02 10.02 -0.52
C LEU A 121 23.18 11.01 -0.64
N LYS A 122 23.05 12.23 -0.11
CA LYS A 122 24.16 13.20 -0.04
C LYS A 122 25.25 12.72 0.91
N GLU A 123 24.86 12.25 2.07
CA GLU A 123 25.77 11.71 3.08
C GLU A 123 26.55 10.51 2.49
N ASN A 124 25.85 9.59 1.80
CA ASN A 124 26.42 8.49 1.01
C ASN A 124 27.48 8.92 0.01
N LYS A 125 27.18 9.96 -0.77
CA LYS A 125 28.12 10.50 -1.75
C LYS A 125 29.38 11.06 -1.07
N GLU A 126 29.23 11.75 0.05
CA GLU A 126 30.36 12.32 0.77
C GLU A 126 31.29 11.26 1.37
N TRP A 127 30.74 10.19 1.96
CA TRP A 127 31.56 9.08 2.47
C TRP A 127 32.34 8.39 1.35
N ALA A 128 31.70 8.18 0.19
CA ALA A 128 32.34 7.57 -0.98
C ALA A 128 33.49 8.44 -1.52
N LEU A 129 33.27 9.76 -1.65
CA LEU A 129 34.31 10.69 -2.10
C LEU A 129 35.47 10.80 -1.10
N ARG A 130 35.17 10.79 0.21
CA ARG A 130 36.21 10.76 1.25
C ARG A 130 37.05 9.49 1.17
N ARG A 131 36.43 8.34 0.89
CA ARG A 131 37.13 7.04 0.81
C ARG A 131 38.02 6.92 -0.44
N VAL A 132 37.58 7.45 -1.58
CA VAL A 132 38.42 7.54 -2.79
C VAL A 132 39.59 8.50 -2.58
N LYS A 133 39.36 9.64 -1.90
CA LYS A 133 40.41 10.63 -1.61
C LYS A 133 41.43 10.13 -0.57
N SER A 134 41.03 9.30 0.40
CA SER A 134 41.94 8.78 1.43
C SER A 134 42.75 7.57 0.97
N ASN A 135 42.30 6.82 -0.05
CA ASN A 135 42.99 5.63 -0.57
C ASN A 135 44.04 5.96 -1.67
N GLY A 136 44.30 7.24 -1.91
CA GLY A 136 45.27 7.74 -2.89
C GLY A 136 46.53 8.37 -2.29
N ARG A 137 46.92 8.00 -1.07
CA ARG A 137 48.19 8.41 -0.43
C ARG A 137 49.02 7.19 -0.06
#